data_AF-A0A7G8WJG4-F1
#
_entry.id   AF-A0A7G8WJG4-F1
#
_cell.length_a   1.000
_cell.length_b   1.000
_cell.length_c   1.000
_cell.angle_alpha   90.00
_cell.angle_beta   90.00
_cell.angle_gamma   90.00
#
_symmetry.space_group_name_H-M   'P 1'
#
loop_
_entity.id
_entity.type
_entity.pdbx_description
1 polymer ?
#
loop_
_entity_poly.entity_id
_entity_poly.type
_entity_poly.pdbx_seq_one_letter_code
_entity_poly.pdbx_strand_id
1 'polypeptide(L)'
;MLIGELAERAGTSSRALRYYELQGLMESARSGNGYRTYDSASVLRVRQIRGLLDAGFSTHHHPADPALRAGRETGDRTVPIGGGSDA
;
A
#
# COMPACT_ATOMS: atom_id res chain seq x y z
N MET A 1 -9.96 -8.74 -10.95
CA MET A 1 -10.61 -7.59 -10.26
C MET A 1 -9.89 -6.30 -10.64
N LEU A 2 -10.60 -5.22 -10.91
CA LEU A 2 -10.01 -3.90 -11.22
C LEU A 2 -9.65 -3.13 -9.94
N ILE A 3 -8.96 -1.99 -10.07
CA ILE A 3 -8.57 -1.17 -8.90
C ILE A 3 -9.78 -0.67 -8.10
N GLY A 4 -10.89 -0.33 -8.77
CA GLY A 4 -12.12 0.13 -8.10
C GLY A 4 -12.77 -0.98 -7.29
N GLU A 5 -12.92 -2.16 -7.88
CA GLU A 5 -13.48 -3.33 -7.21
C GLU A 5 -12.57 -3.81 -6.04
N LEU A 6 -11.24 -3.69 -6.19
CA LEU A 6 -10.31 -3.93 -5.08
C LEU A 6 -10.50 -2.90 -3.96
N ALA A 7 -10.70 -1.62 -4.30
CA ALA A 7 -10.91 -0.54 -3.34
C ALA A 7 -12.15 -0.82 -2.49
N GLU A 8 -13.27 -1.15 -3.13
CA GLU A 8 -14.52 -1.52 -2.45
C GLU A 8 -14.33 -2.75 -1.55
N ARG A 9 -13.74 -3.84 -2.07
CA ARG A 9 -13.57 -5.07 -1.29
C ARG A 9 -12.58 -4.95 -0.13
N ALA A 10 -11.56 -4.11 -0.28
CA ALA A 10 -10.59 -3.82 0.77
C ALA A 10 -11.02 -2.65 1.68
N GLY A 11 -12.16 -2.01 1.39
CA GLY A 11 -12.72 -0.88 2.13
C GLY A 11 -11.85 0.39 2.06
N THR A 12 -10.96 0.50 1.07
CA THR A 12 -10.01 1.61 0.92
C THR A 12 -10.32 2.44 -0.34
N SER A 13 -9.55 3.50 -0.58
CA SER A 13 -9.67 4.30 -1.80
C SER A 13 -8.73 3.80 -2.91
N SER A 14 -9.13 4.00 -4.17
CA SER A 14 -8.24 3.75 -5.32
C SER A 14 -6.94 4.57 -5.25
N ARG A 15 -6.97 5.74 -4.61
CA ARG A 15 -5.78 6.57 -4.38
C ARG A 15 -4.80 5.89 -3.43
N ALA A 16 -5.28 5.31 -2.34
CA ALA A 16 -4.44 4.55 -1.40
C ALA A 16 -3.84 3.31 -2.06
N LEU A 17 -4.60 2.60 -2.90
CA LEU A 17 -4.08 1.46 -3.65
C LEU A 17 -2.94 1.85 -4.60
N ARG A 18 -3.09 2.95 -5.36
CA ARG A 18 -2.00 3.47 -6.21
C ARG A 18 -0.78 3.84 -5.39
N TYR A 19 -0.97 4.40 -4.19
CA TYR A 19 0.12 4.70 -3.29
C TYR A 19 0.84 3.43 -2.82
N TYR A 20 0.10 2.40 -2.40
CA TYR A 20 0.70 1.11 -2.02
C TYR A 20 1.47 0.45 -3.17
N GLU A 21 0.96 0.58 -4.39
CA GLU A 21 1.65 0.12 -5.60
C GLU A 21 2.96 0.90 -5.84
N LEU A 22 2.92 2.22 -5.72
CA LEU A 22 4.10 3.09 -5.83
C LEU A 22 5.16 2.81 -4.75
N GLN A 23 4.73 2.38 -3.56
CA GLN A 23 5.61 1.96 -2.47
C GLN A 23 6.09 0.50 -2.61
N GLY A 24 5.66 -0.23 -3.65
CA GLY A 24 6.02 -1.64 -3.85
C GLY A 24 5.37 -2.60 -2.85
N LEU A 25 4.35 -2.15 -2.12
CA LEU A 25 3.64 -2.96 -1.12
C LEU A 25 2.60 -3.87 -1.75
N MET A 26 2.20 -3.59 -2.99
CA MET A 26 1.31 -4.42 -3.77
C MET A 26 1.73 -4.44 -5.22
N GLU A 27 1.50 -5.57 -5.88
CA GLU A 27 1.76 -5.73 -7.30
C GLU A 27 0.43 -5.86 -8.05
N SER A 28 0.37 -5.26 -9.24
CA SER A 28 -0.76 -5.46 -10.16
C SER A 28 -0.33 -6.44 -11.25
N ALA A 29 -1.15 -7.44 -11.54
CA ALA A 29 -0.96 -8.26 -12.73
C ALA A 29 -1.45 -7.50 -13.96
N ARG A 30 -0.67 -7.47 -15.05
CA ARG A 30 -1.18 -7.03 -16.35
C ARG A 30 -1.94 -8.19 -16.97
N SER A 31 -3.23 -8.01 -17.19
CA SER A 31 -4.01 -8.96 -17.98
C SER A 31 -3.67 -8.79 -19.46
N GLY A 32 -3.85 -9.86 -20.26
CA GLY A 32 -3.57 -9.86 -21.70
C GLY A 32 -4.35 -8.81 -22.51
N ASN A 33 -5.34 -8.17 -21.89
CA ASN A 33 -6.13 -7.06 -22.42
C ASN A 33 -5.54 -5.67 -22.13
N GLY A 34 -4.35 -5.58 -21.51
CA GLY A 34 -3.66 -4.32 -21.21
C GLY A 34 -4.12 -3.62 -19.93
N TYR A 35 -5.14 -4.14 -19.24
CA TYR A 35 -5.60 -3.59 -17.97
C TYR A 35 -4.84 -4.16 -16.78
N ARG A 36 -4.72 -3.35 -15.72
CA ARG A 36 -4.24 -3.81 -14.41
C ARG A 36 -5.34 -4.60 -13.72
N THR A 37 -4.98 -5.79 -13.30
CA THR A 37 -5.85 -6.72 -12.59
C THR A 37 -5.23 -7.12 -11.27
N TYR A 38 -6.09 -7.25 -10.29
CA TYR A 38 -5.78 -7.71 -8.95
C TYR A 38 -6.51 -9.02 -8.70
N ASP A 39 -5.90 -9.85 -7.89
CA ASP A 39 -6.46 -11.12 -7.43
C ASP A 39 -7.12 -10.96 -6.05
N SER A 40 -7.74 -12.02 -5.55
CA SER A 40 -8.32 -12.04 -4.21
C SER A 40 -7.26 -11.88 -3.11
N ALA A 41 -6.03 -12.35 -3.35
CA ALA A 41 -4.92 -12.19 -2.40
C ALA A 41 -4.55 -10.70 -2.19
N SER A 42 -4.70 -9.88 -3.23
CA SER A 42 -4.52 -8.43 -3.14
C SER A 42 -5.45 -7.78 -2.11
N VAL A 43 -6.68 -8.29 -1.94
CA VAL A 43 -7.61 -7.78 -0.92
C VAL A 43 -7.05 -8.01 0.48
N LEU A 44 -6.56 -9.23 0.75
CA LEU A 44 -6.02 -9.60 2.05
C LEU A 44 -4.77 -8.77 2.37
N ARG A 45 -3.88 -8.60 1.39
CA ARG A 45 -2.68 -7.79 1.51
C ARG A 45 -2.99 -6.33 1.84
N VAL A 46 -3.96 -5.73 1.15
CA VAL A 46 -4.37 -4.34 1.44
C VAL A 46 -4.96 -4.20 2.84
N ARG A 47 -5.77 -5.18 3.29
CA ARG A 47 -6.29 -5.19 4.66
C ARG A 47 -5.18 -5.35 5.71
N GLN A 48 -4.17 -6.17 5.44
CA GLN A 48 -3.00 -6.32 6.31
C GLN A 48 -2.19 -5.02 6.38
N ILE A 49 -1.88 -4.40 5.24
CA ILE A 49 -1.18 -3.11 5.17
C ILE A 49 -1.91 -2.06 6.00
N ARG A 50 -3.23 -2.01 5.87
CA ARG A 50 -4.05 -1.06 6.63
C ARG A 50 -4.11 -1.38 8.11
N GLY A 51 -4.26 -2.65 8.50
CA GLY A 51 -4.21 -3.05 9.91
C GLY A 51 -2.86 -2.73 10.56
N LEU A 52 -1.77 -2.83 9.80
CA LEU A 52 -0.43 -2.42 10.25
C LEU A 52 -0.33 -0.90 10.40
N LEU A 53 -0.80 -0.13 9.41
CA LEU A 53 -0.86 1.33 9.48
C LEU A 53 -1.71 1.84 10.65
N ASP A 54 -2.89 1.25 10.85
CA ASP A 54 -3.81 1.59 11.95
C ASP A 54 -3.18 1.25 13.32
N ALA A 55 -2.33 0.22 13.37
CA ALA A 55 -1.55 -0.13 14.55
C ALA A 55 -0.28 0.73 14.75
N GLY A 56 -0.04 1.72 13.89
CA GLY A 56 1.10 2.64 13.97
C GLY A 56 2.38 2.15 13.29
N PHE A 57 2.33 1.07 12.52
CA PHE A 57 3.47 0.62 11.70
C PHE A 57 3.46 1.36 10.36
N SER A 58 4.49 2.17 10.10
CA SER A 58 4.64 2.88 8.82
C SER A 58 4.83 1.91 7.66
N THR A 59 4.21 2.20 6.52
CA THR A 59 4.41 1.50 5.23
C THR A 59 5.78 1.75 4.59
N HIS A 60 6.75 2.23 5.36
CA HIS A 60 8.10 2.44 4.90
C HIS A 60 8.81 1.09 4.80
N HIS A 61 8.46 0.32 3.76
CA HIS A 61 9.35 -0.70 3.25
C HIS A 61 10.47 0.04 2.51
N HIS A 62 11.40 0.60 3.28
CA HIS A 62 12.74 0.79 2.74
C HIS A 62 13.14 -0.63 2.30
N PRO A 63 13.42 -0.90 1.01
CA PRO A 63 14.06 -2.16 0.67
C PRO A 63 15.24 -2.24 1.61
N ALA A 64 15.31 -3.29 2.42
CA ALA A 64 16.41 -3.49 3.34
C ALA A 64 17.67 -3.41 2.50
N ASP A 65 18.31 -2.25 2.54
CA ASP A 65 19.56 -2.03 1.84
C ASP A 65 20.52 -3.01 2.53
N PRO A 66 21.07 -4.01 1.83
CA PRO A 66 21.97 -4.98 2.46
C PRO A 66 23.21 -4.29 3.05
N ALA A 67 23.44 -2.99 2.76
CA ALA A 67 24.47 -2.18 3.39
C ALA A 67 24.10 -1.62 4.79
N LEU A 68 22.83 -1.63 5.21
CA LEU A 68 22.36 -0.95 6.42
C LEU A 68 22.49 -1.78 7.71
N ARG A 69 23.60 -2.52 7.85
CA ARG A 69 24.06 -3.07 9.14
C ARG A 69 24.86 -2.05 9.97
N ALA A 70 25.13 -0.86 9.44
CA ALA A 70 25.78 0.22 10.17
C ALA A 70 24.74 1.30 10.52
N GLY A 71 24.47 1.43 11.82
CA GLY A 71 23.35 2.18 12.34
C GLY A 71 23.30 3.66 11.94
N ARG A 72 22.08 4.16 11.80
CA ARG A 72 21.61 5.40 12.43
C ARG A 72 20.11 5.60 12.21
N GLU A 73 19.42 5.71 13.34
CA GLU A 73 18.26 6.53 13.66
C GLU A 73 17.84 7.49 12.52
N THR A 74 16.90 7.06 11.68
CA THR A 74 16.17 8.00 10.82
C THR A 74 14.94 8.45 11.59
N GLY A 75 15.02 9.67 12.12
CA GLY A 75 13.86 10.44 12.55
C GLY A 75 12.95 10.66 11.35
N ASP A 76 11.99 9.76 11.19
CA ASP A 76 11.00 9.81 10.12
C ASP A 76 10.02 10.95 10.43
N ARG A 77 10.15 12.03 9.67
CA ARG A 77 9.16 13.10 9.61
C ARG A 77 7.93 12.54 8.92
N THR A 78 7.05 11.98 9.73
CA THR A 78 5.70 11.53 9.38
C THR A 78 4.97 12.57 8.53
N VAL A 79 4.58 12.19 7.31
CA VAL A 79 3.57 12.93 6.56
C VAL A 79 2.20 12.50 7.07
N PRO A 80 1.39 13.38 7.68
CA PRO A 80 0.04 13.02 8.04
C PRO A 80 -0.76 12.80 6.75
N ILE A 81 -1.24 11.57 6.56
CA ILE A 81 -2.35 11.30 5.63
C ILE A 81 -3.61 11.91 6.25
N GLY A 82 -3.74 13.22 6.10
CA GLY A 82 -4.95 13.96 6.45
C GLY A 82 -6.15 13.32 5.75
N GLY A 83 -7.10 12.88 6.58
CA GLY A 83 -8.39 12.39 6.12
C GLY A 83 -9.17 13.48 5.41
N GLY A 84 -9.68 13.17 4.22
CA GLY A 84 -10.96 13.68 3.74
C GLY A 84 -11.80 12.41 3.52
N SER A 85 -12.69 12.05 4.42
CA SER A 85 -13.99 12.68 4.70
C SER A 85 -14.87 12.69 3.45
N ASP A 86 -15.94 11.91 3.52
CA ASP A 86 -17.08 11.80 2.60
C ASP A 86 -17.48 13.14 1.96
N ALA A 87 -17.73 13.09 0.65
CA ALA A 87 -18.77 13.83 -0.07
C ALA A 87 -19.05 13.15 -1.41
#